data_AF-A0A5J5HYT9-F1
#
_entry.id   AF-A0A5J5HYT9-F1
#
_cell.length_a   1.000
_cell.length_b   1.000
_cell.length_c   1.000
_cell.angle_alpha   90.00
_cell.angle_beta   90.00
_cell.angle_gamma   90.00
#
_symmetry.space_group_name_H-M   'P 1'
#
loop_
_entity.id
_entity.type
_entity.pdbx_description
1 polymer ?
#
loop_
_entity_poly.entity_id
_entity_poly.type
_entity_poly.pdbx_seq_one_letter_code
_entity_poly.pdbx_strand_id
1 'polypeptide(L)' 'MTIETRLNALKSRISAILNDDLRYALAERIRELGYIDLRDFFQARPVLAHVHALERMLLVARA' A
#
# COMPACT_ATOMS: atom_id res chain seq x y z
N MET A 1 -18.54 1.64 1.36
CA MET A 1 -17.22 1.65 2.04
C MET A 1 -16.53 2.97 1.70
N THR A 2 -16.08 3.74 2.70
CA THR A 2 -15.40 5.03 2.46
C THR A 2 -13.92 4.81 2.12
N ILE A 3 -13.27 5.84 1.56
CA ILE A 3 -11.82 5.80 1.26
C ILE A 3 -11.00 5.63 2.55
N GLU A 4 -11.43 6.22 3.67
CA GLU A 4 -10.78 6.08 4.98
C GLU A 4 -10.84 4.65 5.50
N THR A 5 -11.99 3.97 5.36
CA THR A 5 -12.10 2.55 5.73
C THR A 5 -11.12 1.68 4.94
N ARG A 6 -10.94 1.97 3.63
CA ARG A 6 -9.95 1.25 2.80
C ARG A 6 -8.53 1.52 3.23
N LEU A 7 -8.18 2.78 3.50
CA LEU A 7 -6.83 3.15 3.95
C LEU A 7 -6.49 2.47 5.27
N ASN A 8 -7.42 2.41 6.21
CA ASN A 8 -7.22 1.69 7.46
C ASN A 8 -7.04 0.18 7.25
N ALA A 9 -7.84 -0.44 6.38
CA ALA A 9 -7.70 -1.85 6.04
C ALA A 9 -6.35 -2.14 5.34
N LEU A 10 -5.95 -1.28 4.41
CA LEU A 10 -4.67 -1.37 3.68
C LEU A 10 -3.49 -1.25 4.65
N LYS A 11 -3.53 -0.29 5.57
CA LYS A 11 -2.51 -0.11 6.60
C LYS A 11 -2.34 -1.37 7.46
N SER A 12 -3.44 -1.97 7.90
CA SER A 12 -3.41 -3.22 8.67
C SER A 12 -2.77 -4.38 7.87
N ARG A 13 -3.14 -4.53 6.60
CA ARG A 13 -2.58 -5.56 5.72
C ARG A 13 -1.08 -5.38 5.49
N ILE A 14 -0.65 -4.13 5.28
CA ILE A 14 0.77 -3.79 5.09
C ILE A 14 1.58 -4.12 6.34
N SER A 15 1.08 -3.76 7.53
CA SER A 15 1.75 -4.09 8.80
C SER A 15 1.88 -5.59 9.06
N ALA A 16 0.99 -6.41 8.48
CA ALA A 16 1.04 -7.87 8.60
C ALA A 16 2.04 -8.54 7.64
N ILE A 17 2.70 -7.78 6.76
CA ILE A 17 3.70 -8.34 5.83
C ILE A 17 4.98 -8.67 6.60
N LEU A 18 5.28 -9.96 6.69
CA LEU A 18 6.50 -10.49 7.30
C LEU A 18 7.56 -10.93 6.27
N ASN A 19 7.17 -11.08 5.00
CA ASN A 19 8.07 -11.47 3.91
C ASN A 19 8.86 -10.26 3.41
N ASP A 20 10.19 -10.36 3.40
CA ASP A 20 11.08 -9.25 3.03
C ASP A 20 11.03 -8.89 1.53
N ASP A 21 10.83 -9.87 0.63
CA ASP A 21 10.65 -9.61 -0.81
C ASP A 21 9.40 -8.77 -1.04
N LEU A 22 8.31 -9.08 -0.34
CA LEU A 22 7.06 -8.33 -0.44
C LEU A 22 7.18 -6.92 0.16
N ARG A 23 7.97 -6.76 1.23
CA ARG A 23 8.30 -5.43 1.77
C ARG A 23 9.11 -4.60 0.77
N TYR A 24 10.08 -5.21 0.11
CA TYR A 24 10.89 -4.54 -0.90
C TYR A 24 10.04 -4.10 -2.09
N ALA A 25 9.25 -5.02 -2.66
CA ALA A 25 8.35 -4.72 -3.76
C ALA A 25 7.33 -3.64 -3.39
N LEU A 26 6.87 -3.60 -2.13
CA LEU A 26 5.94 -2.58 -1.65
C LEU A 26 6.62 -1.22 -1.60
N ALA A 27 7.83 -1.14 -1.08
CA ALA A 27 8.62 0.09 -1.04
C ALA A 27 8.92 0.61 -2.45
N GLU A 28 9.22 -0.27 -3.40
CA GLU A 28 9.39 0.09 -4.81
C GLU A 28 8.11 0.65 -5.40
N ARG A 29 6.98 -0.04 -5.20
CA ARG A 29 5.68 0.39 -5.72
C ARG A 29 5.24 1.75 -5.17
N ILE A 30 5.53 2.03 -3.90
CA ILE A 30 5.27 3.33 -3.27
C ILE A 30 6.05 4.45 -3.97
N ARG A 31 7.32 4.20 -4.30
CA ARG A 31 8.17 5.16 -5.04
C ARG A 31 7.68 5.38 -6.47
N GLU A 32 7.26 4.32 -7.17
CA GLU A 32 6.67 4.43 -8.51
C GLU A 32 5.39 5.29 -8.54
N LEU A 33 4.63 5.27 -7.46
CA LEU A 33 3.42 6.08 -7.29
C LEU A 33 3.74 7.54 -6.90
N GLY A 34 5.02 7.89 -6.76
CA GLY A 34 5.49 9.24 -6.48
C GLY A 34 5.63 9.59 -4.99
N TYR A 35 5.57 8.61 -4.10
CA TYR A 35 5.71 8.81 -2.66
C TYR A 35 7.10 8.42 -2.17
N ILE A 36 7.56 9.07 -1.10
CA ILE A 36 8.89 8.78 -0.53
C ILE A 36 8.88 7.42 0.17
N ASP A 37 7.86 7.20 1.00
CA ASP A 37 7.66 5.98 1.78
C ASP A 37 6.17 5.76 2.13
N LEU A 38 5.89 4.70 2.90
CA LEU A 38 4.53 4.39 3.34
C LEU A 38 3.94 5.46 4.25
N ARG A 39 4.75 6.14 5.08
CA ARG A 39 4.28 7.19 5.99
C ARG A 39 3.82 8.39 5.18
N ASP A 40 4.62 8.81 4.21
CA ASP A 40 4.31 9.87 3.24
C ASP A 40 3.02 9.53 2.48
N PHE A 41 2.91 8.31 1.94
CA PHE A 41 1.70 7.83 1.27
C PHE A 41 0.42 8.01 2.12
N PHE A 42 0.44 7.62 3.40
CA PHE A 42 -0.75 7.75 4.26
C PHE A 42 -1.06 9.20 4.67
N GLN A 43 -0.04 10.06 4.75
CA GLN A 43 -0.21 11.47 5.10
C GLN A 43 -0.68 12.32 3.90
N ALA A 44 -0.27 11.95 2.69
CA ALA A 44 -0.52 12.69 1.45
C ALA A 44 -1.96 12.57 0.90
N ARG A 45 -2.89 11.92 1.62
CA ARG A 45 -4.28 11.68 1.19
C ARG A 45 -4.35 11.10 -0.24
N PRO A 46 -3.87 9.86 -0.42
CA PRO A 46 -3.64 9.30 -1.74
C PRO A 46 -4.94 9.13 -2.51
N VAL A 47 -4.89 9.39 -3.82
CA VAL A 47 -6.04 9.18 -4.70
C VAL A 47 -6.41 7.69 -4.77
N LEU A 48 -7.69 7.42 -5.03
CA LEU A 48 -8.24 6.06 -5.01
C LEU A 48 -7.48 5.09 -5.95
N ALA A 49 -6.97 5.58 -7.08
CA ALA A 49 -6.18 4.78 -8.02
C ALA A 49 -4.88 4.22 -7.40
N HIS A 50 -4.20 5.02 -6.55
CA HIS A 50 -2.97 4.60 -5.88
C HIS A 50 -3.27 3.55 -4.79
N VAL A 51 -4.37 3.75 -4.05
CA VAL A 51 -4.85 2.76 -3.07
C VAL A 51 -5.13 1.42 -3.76
N HIS A 52 -5.84 1.43 -4.88
CA HIS A 52 -6.13 0.24 -5.66
C HIS A 52 -4.88 -0.47 -6.22
N ALA A 53 -3.87 0.30 -6.63
CA ALA A 53 -2.61 -0.27 -7.11
C ALA A 53 -1.93 -1.11 -6.03
N LEU A 54 -1.86 -0.60 -4.79
CA LEU A 54 -1.27 -1.33 -3.66
C LEU A 54 -2.11 -2.53 -3.24
N GLU A 55 -3.43 -2.39 -3.19
CA GLU A 55 -4.32 -3.52 -2.85
C GLU A 55 -4.17 -4.69 -3.84
N ARG A 56 -4.09 -4.41 -5.15
CA ARG A 56 -3.89 -5.45 -6.18
C ARG A 56 -2.54 -6.15 -6.02
N MET A 57 -1.47 -5.38 -5.81
CA MET A 57 -0.15 -5.92 -5.55
C MET A 57 -0.15 -6.90 -4.35
N LEU A 58 -0.80 -6.51 -3.25
CA LEU A 58 -0.91 -7.34 -2.05
C LEU A 58 -1.84 -8.56 -2.19
N LEU A 59 -2.71 -8.58 -3.20
CA LEU A 59 -3.53 -9.76 -3.52
C LEU A 59 -2.73 -10.77 -4.33
N VAL A 60 -1.96 -10.31 -5.32
CA VAL A 60 -1.12 -11.18 -6.16
C VAL A 60 -0.02 -11.84 -5.34
N ALA A 61 0.63 -11.11 -4.45
CA ALA A 61 1.72 -11.65 -3.62
C ALA A 61 1.28 -12.66 -2.54
N ARG A 62 -0.03 -12.88 -2.37
CA ARG A 62 -0.58 -13.87 -1.41
C ARG A 62 -0.94 -15.20 -2.08
N ALA A 63 -1.01 -15.24 -3.42
CA ALA A 63 -1.23 -16.46 -4.21
C ALA A 63 0.09 -17.19 -4.45
#